data_AF-A0A6P0Q3M7-F1
#
_entry.id   AF-A0A6P0Q3M7-F1
#
_cell.length_a   1.000
_cell.length_b   1.000
_cell.length_c   1.000
_cell.angle_alpha   90.00
_cell.angle_beta   90.00
_cell.angle_gamma   90.00
#
_symmetry.space_group_name_H-M   'P 1'
#
loop_
_entity.id
_entity.type
_entity.pdbx_description
1 polymer ?
#
loop_
_entity_poly.entity_id
_entity_poly.type
_entity_poly.pdbx_seq_one_letter_code
_entity_poly.pdbx_strand_id
1 'polypeptide(L)'
;VLVAFEHGDVRLPYIIGSLWNGKELPPATNEDGANNIRVIKSRSGHVIRLNDEEGAETIEIVDKTEKNSIIFDTANNTIAITTDGDITLSASQGNIKLEAQNIEIKSSADTKIESGAGMDIKASSTMNLKGQTINLN
;
A
#
# COMPACT_ATOMS: atom_id res chain seq x y z
N VAL A 1 -3.48 31.15 1.73
CA VAL A 1 -3.15 30.99 3.16
C VAL A 1 -4.27 31.58 4.01
N LEU A 2 -4.46 31.09 5.23
CA LEU A 2 -5.40 31.62 6.21
C LEU A 2 -4.62 32.19 7.39
N VAL A 3 -4.90 33.44 7.72
CA VAL A 3 -4.20 34.22 8.75
C VAL A 3 -5.18 34.60 9.85
N ALA A 4 -4.79 34.42 11.10
CA ALA A 4 -5.45 34.94 12.28
C ALA A 4 -4.54 35.98 12.96
N PHE A 5 -5.12 36.82 13.81
CA PHE A 5 -4.41 37.92 14.48
C PHE A 5 -4.63 37.83 15.99
N GLU A 6 -3.56 37.97 16.77
CA GLU A 6 -3.62 37.90 18.25
C GLU A 6 -4.60 38.93 18.80
N HIS A 7 -5.70 38.50 19.42
CA HIS A 7 -6.76 39.41 19.90
C HIS A 7 -7.26 40.43 18.86
N GLY A 8 -7.13 40.14 17.56
CA GLY A 8 -7.46 41.06 16.48
C GLY A 8 -6.40 42.12 16.15
N ASP A 9 -5.21 42.08 16.78
CA ASP A 9 -4.10 42.98 16.48
C ASP A 9 -3.38 42.56 15.19
N VAL A 10 -3.56 43.35 14.13
CA VAL A 10 -2.98 43.09 12.80
C VAL A 10 -1.44 43.06 12.77
N ARG A 11 -0.80 43.60 13.81
CA ARG A 11 0.67 43.59 13.96
C ARG A 11 1.20 42.24 14.43
N LEU A 12 0.33 41.36 14.92
CA LEU A 12 0.66 40.05 15.49
C LEU A 12 -0.05 38.92 14.73
N PRO A 13 0.32 38.66 13.46
CA PRO A 13 -0.30 37.61 12.65
C PRO A 13 0.22 36.21 12.99
N TYR A 14 -0.67 35.22 12.88
CA TYR A 14 -0.33 33.79 12.86
C TYR A 14 -0.97 33.11 11.65
N ILE A 15 -0.22 32.22 11.01
CA ILE A 15 -0.75 31.37 9.94
C ILE A 15 -1.43 30.16 10.59
N ILE A 16 -2.73 29.99 10.33
CA ILE A 16 -3.52 28.88 10.86
C ILE A 16 -3.86 27.83 9.79
N GLY A 17 -3.50 28.08 8.53
CA GLY A 17 -3.63 27.07 7.48
C GLY A 17 -3.48 27.60 6.06
N SER A 18 -3.83 26.73 5.12
CA SER A 18 -3.91 27.01 3.69
C SER A 18 -5.28 26.57 3.16
N LEU A 19 -5.74 27.24 2.11
CA LEU A 19 -7.03 26.97 1.47
C LEU A 19 -6.77 26.64 0.01
N TRP A 20 -7.59 25.74 -0.53
CA TRP A 20 -7.68 25.48 -1.97
C TRP A 20 -8.36 26.66 -2.69
N ASN A 21 -8.11 26.80 -4.00
CA ASN A 21 -8.65 27.88 -4.83
C ASN A 21 -8.92 27.38 -6.26
N GLY A 22 -9.41 28.25 -7.15
CA GLY A 22 -9.76 27.85 -8.53
C GLY A 22 -8.58 27.42 -9.42
N LYS A 23 -7.33 27.58 -8.96
CA LYS A 23 -6.12 27.06 -9.63
C LYS A 23 -5.55 25.86 -8.89
N GLU A 24 -5.45 25.95 -7.56
CA GLU A 24 -5.00 24.87 -6.68
C GLU A 24 -6.23 24.16 -6.13
N LEU A 25 -6.71 23.19 -6.90
CA LEU A 25 -7.89 22.41 -6.55
C LEU A 25 -7.62 21.46 -5.39
N PRO A 26 -8.65 21.14 -4.58
CA PRO A 26 -8.53 20.10 -3.56
C PRO A 26 -8.16 18.74 -4.18
N PRO A 27 -7.56 17.84 -3.39
CA PRO A 27 -7.09 16.53 -3.88
C PRO A 27 -8.22 15.57 -4.25
N ALA A 28 -9.45 15.83 -3.79
CA ALA A 28 -10.67 15.14 -4.17
C ALA A 28 -11.82 16.16 -4.20
N THR A 29 -12.82 15.92 -5.04
CA THR A 29 -14.07 16.67 -5.06
C THR A 29 -15.12 15.96 -4.19
N ASN A 30 -16.13 16.71 -3.78
CA ASN A 30 -17.28 16.19 -3.02
C ASN A 30 -18.58 16.69 -3.66
N GLU A 31 -18.71 16.47 -4.98
CA GLU A 31 -19.80 17.04 -5.78
C GLU A 31 -21.16 16.43 -5.46
N ASP A 32 -21.17 15.16 -5.04
CA ASP A 32 -22.36 14.42 -4.60
C ASP A 32 -22.79 14.77 -3.16
N GLY A 33 -21.89 15.41 -2.39
CA GLY A 33 -22.10 15.74 -0.99
C GLY A 33 -22.00 14.57 -0.02
N ALA A 34 -21.69 13.36 -0.49
CA ALA A 34 -21.65 12.15 0.33
C ALA A 34 -20.47 12.14 1.32
N ASN A 35 -19.37 12.82 0.97
CA ASN A 35 -18.17 12.96 1.79
C ASN A 35 -17.53 11.60 2.16
N ASN A 36 -17.60 10.63 1.25
CA ASN A 36 -17.02 9.30 1.43
C ASN A 36 -15.50 9.30 1.30
N ILE A 37 -14.92 10.30 0.61
CA ILE A 37 -13.51 10.31 0.24
C ILE A 37 -12.70 11.24 1.14
N ARG A 38 -11.75 10.67 1.90
CA ARG A 38 -10.76 11.43 2.68
C ARG A 38 -9.38 11.20 2.10
N VAL A 39 -8.68 12.28 1.72
CA VAL A 39 -7.39 12.18 1.01
C VAL A 39 -6.33 13.08 1.64
N ILE A 40 -5.15 12.51 1.84
CA ILE A 40 -3.90 13.25 2.05
C ILE A 40 -3.08 13.11 0.77
N LYS A 41 -2.81 14.24 0.11
CA LYS A 41 -1.98 14.29 -1.11
C LYS A 41 -0.72 15.11 -0.86
N SER A 42 0.43 14.50 -1.14
CA SER A 42 1.71 15.20 -1.08
C SER A 42 1.89 16.18 -2.25
N ARG A 43 2.78 17.17 -2.11
CA ARG A 43 3.14 18.10 -3.21
C ARG A 43 3.59 17.37 -4.48
N SER A 44 4.28 16.23 -4.34
CA SER A 44 4.76 15.42 -5.46
C SER A 44 3.67 14.55 -6.09
N GLY A 45 2.51 14.41 -5.44
CA GLY A 45 1.33 13.75 -5.97
C GLY A 45 1.03 12.36 -5.41
N HIS A 46 1.83 11.83 -4.48
CA HIS A 46 1.49 10.61 -3.72
C HIS A 46 0.25 10.81 -2.87
N VAL A 47 -0.53 9.75 -2.67
CA VAL A 47 -1.86 9.77 -2.05
C VAL A 47 -1.94 8.74 -0.93
N ILE A 48 -2.55 9.15 0.18
CA ILE A 48 -3.19 8.25 1.14
C ILE A 48 -4.68 8.55 1.07
N ARG A 49 -5.52 7.54 0.84
CA ARG A 49 -6.97 7.68 0.65
C ARG A 49 -7.73 6.72 1.56
N LEU A 50 -8.80 7.21 2.16
CA LEU A 50 -9.85 6.42 2.79
C LEU A 50 -11.13 6.61 1.99
N ASN A 51 -11.75 5.51 1.57
CA ASN A 51 -13.07 5.50 0.96
C ASN A 51 -14.08 4.86 1.93
N ASP A 52 -15.05 5.65 2.37
CA ASP A 52 -16.16 5.24 3.23
C ASP A 52 -17.46 4.94 2.43
N GLU A 53 -17.38 4.80 1.10
CA GLU A 53 -18.53 4.43 0.27
C GLU A 53 -19.02 3.01 0.58
N GLU A 54 -20.31 2.90 0.94
CA GLU A 54 -20.92 1.65 1.36
C GLU A 54 -20.77 0.54 0.31
N GLY A 55 -20.14 -0.57 0.68
CA GLY A 55 -19.88 -1.72 -0.20
C GLY A 55 -18.69 -1.56 -1.16
N ALA A 56 -17.94 -0.45 -1.06
CA ALA A 56 -16.74 -0.18 -1.84
C ALA A 56 -15.61 0.42 -0.97
N GLU A 57 -15.63 0.12 0.33
CA GLU A 57 -14.74 0.73 1.32
C GLU A 57 -13.28 0.30 1.11
N THR A 58 -12.36 1.27 1.09
CA THR A 58 -10.92 1.03 0.86
C THR A 58 -10.03 1.89 1.74
N ILE A 59 -8.82 1.37 2.02
CA ILE A 59 -7.68 2.14 2.54
C ILE A 59 -6.54 2.00 1.54
N GLU A 60 -6.02 3.12 1.04
CA GLU A 60 -5.05 3.11 -0.05
C GLU A 60 -3.83 3.97 0.27
N ILE A 61 -2.65 3.45 -0.06
CA ILE A 61 -1.39 4.19 -0.13
C ILE A 61 -0.85 4.02 -1.55
N VAL A 62 -0.81 5.12 -2.32
CA VAL A 62 -0.54 5.08 -3.75
C VAL A 62 0.50 6.12 -4.12
N ASP A 63 1.49 5.72 -4.92
CA ASP A 63 2.47 6.66 -5.43
C ASP A 63 1.89 7.56 -6.54
N LYS A 64 2.64 8.56 -7.00
CA LYS A 64 2.18 9.46 -8.06
C LYS A 64 1.90 8.73 -9.38
N THR A 65 2.61 7.63 -9.63
CA THR A 65 2.50 6.90 -10.90
C THR A 65 1.33 5.92 -10.93
N GLU A 66 0.72 5.67 -9.77
CA GLU A 66 -0.36 4.69 -9.55
C GLU A 66 0.06 3.23 -9.80
N LYS A 67 1.36 2.99 -10.03
CA LYS A 67 1.93 1.66 -10.28
C LYS A 67 2.39 0.99 -9.00
N ASN A 68 2.66 1.78 -7.95
CA ASN A 68 3.11 1.27 -6.66
C ASN A 68 2.05 1.57 -5.62
N SER A 69 1.47 0.53 -5.03
CA SER A 69 0.33 0.66 -4.13
C SER A 69 0.27 -0.39 -3.03
N ILE A 70 -0.37 0.00 -1.93
CA ILE A 70 -0.91 -0.90 -0.91
C ILE A 70 -2.39 -0.56 -0.77
N ILE A 71 -3.25 -1.54 -1.01
CA ILE A 71 -4.71 -1.36 -0.99
C ILE A 71 -5.31 -2.40 -0.05
N PHE A 72 -6.03 -1.92 0.96
CA PHE A 72 -6.93 -2.73 1.77
C PHE A 72 -8.32 -2.55 1.18
N ASP A 73 -8.81 -3.59 0.52
CA ASP A 73 -10.18 -3.66 0.02
C ASP A 73 -11.02 -4.28 1.14
N THR A 74 -11.66 -3.41 1.92
CA THR A 74 -12.42 -3.84 3.10
C THR A 74 -13.77 -4.43 2.72
N ALA A 75 -14.34 -4.03 1.58
CA ALA A 75 -15.56 -4.62 1.04
C ALA A 75 -15.37 -6.11 0.68
N ASN A 76 -14.22 -6.45 0.08
CA ASN A 76 -13.89 -7.83 -0.30
C ASN A 76 -12.99 -8.56 0.72
N ASN A 77 -12.60 -7.89 1.80
CA ASN A 77 -11.69 -8.40 2.83
C ASN A 77 -10.36 -8.92 2.26
N THR A 78 -9.70 -8.10 1.42
CA THR A 78 -8.40 -8.43 0.81
C THR A 78 -7.38 -7.31 0.99
N ILE A 79 -6.09 -7.66 0.89
CA ILE A 79 -4.99 -6.72 0.86
C ILE A 79 -4.14 -7.02 -0.36
N ALA A 80 -3.87 -6.00 -1.18
CA ALA A 80 -3.00 -6.08 -2.34
C ALA A 80 -1.78 -5.16 -2.15
N ILE A 81 -0.60 -5.69 -2.47
CA ILE A 81 0.65 -4.92 -2.58
C ILE A 81 1.12 -5.07 -4.02
N THR A 82 1.27 -3.97 -4.73
CA THR A 82 1.59 -3.96 -6.16
C THR A 82 2.72 -2.96 -6.46
N THR A 83 3.58 -3.31 -7.40
CA THR A 83 4.70 -2.48 -7.87
C THR A 83 5.05 -2.87 -9.30
N ASP A 84 5.57 -1.91 -10.07
CA ASP A 84 6.20 -2.18 -11.38
C ASP A 84 7.67 -2.62 -11.23
N GLY A 85 8.27 -2.34 -10.09
CA GLY A 85 9.66 -2.69 -9.77
C GLY A 85 9.76 -3.86 -8.80
N ASP A 86 10.77 -3.83 -7.93
CA ASP A 86 11.02 -4.90 -6.97
C ASP A 86 10.20 -4.73 -5.67
N ILE A 87 9.74 -5.84 -5.10
CA ILE A 87 9.31 -5.92 -3.69
C ILE A 87 10.42 -6.61 -2.91
N THR A 88 10.94 -5.95 -1.87
CA THR A 88 11.92 -6.54 -0.95
C THR A 88 11.29 -6.73 0.43
N LEU A 89 11.31 -7.95 0.95
CA LEU A 89 10.92 -8.28 2.33
C LEU A 89 12.15 -8.82 3.07
N SER A 90 12.59 -8.15 4.13
CA SER A 90 13.83 -8.51 4.85
C SER A 90 13.67 -8.39 6.36
N ALA A 91 14.18 -9.39 7.09
CA ALA A 91 14.25 -9.39 8.56
C ALA A 91 15.65 -9.89 9.00
N SER A 92 16.67 -9.04 8.94
CA SER A 92 18.09 -9.45 9.11
C SER A 92 18.45 -10.06 10.47
N GLN A 93 17.63 -9.83 11.49
CA GLN A 93 17.80 -10.36 12.84
C GLN A 93 16.55 -11.11 13.34
N GLY A 94 15.58 -11.34 12.46
CA GLY A 94 14.26 -11.86 12.82
C GLY A 94 13.75 -12.90 11.85
N ASN A 95 12.47 -13.27 12.02
CA ASN A 95 11.82 -14.28 11.21
C ASN A 95 10.72 -13.68 10.35
N ILE A 96 10.55 -14.18 9.13
CA ILE A 96 9.36 -13.96 8.30
C ILE A 96 8.54 -15.25 8.37
N LYS A 97 7.27 -15.16 8.79
CA LYS A 97 6.35 -16.29 8.93
C LYS A 97 5.16 -16.10 8.00
N LEU A 98 4.84 -17.12 7.19
CA LEU A 98 3.73 -17.12 6.25
C LEU A 98 2.80 -18.31 6.59
N GLU A 99 1.59 -18.01 7.05
CA GLU A 99 0.57 -19.01 7.40
C GLU A 99 -0.73 -18.69 6.66
N ALA A 100 -1.23 -19.64 5.88
CA ALA A 100 -2.48 -19.52 5.13
C ALA A 100 -3.07 -20.92 4.90
N GLN A 101 -4.37 -21.00 4.57
CA GLN A 101 -4.95 -22.26 4.10
C GLN A 101 -4.28 -22.71 2.80
N ASN A 102 -4.05 -21.78 1.87
CA ASN A 102 -3.45 -22.02 0.57
C ASN A 102 -2.34 -20.98 0.31
N ILE A 103 -1.22 -21.40 -0.29
CA ILE A 103 -0.15 -20.53 -0.76
C ILE A 103 0.14 -20.88 -2.22
N GLU A 104 0.12 -19.88 -3.11
CA GLU A 104 0.50 -20.01 -4.51
C GLU A 104 1.66 -19.05 -4.81
N ILE A 105 2.72 -19.58 -5.43
CA ILE A 105 3.90 -18.81 -5.83
C ILE A 105 4.15 -19.09 -7.32
N LYS A 106 4.12 -18.04 -8.14
CA LYS A 106 4.33 -18.13 -9.58
C LYS A 106 5.38 -17.12 -10.01
N SER A 107 6.39 -17.60 -10.74
CA SER A 107 7.38 -16.78 -11.44
C SER A 107 7.35 -17.14 -12.93
N SER A 108 7.49 -16.15 -13.80
CA SER A 108 7.62 -16.35 -15.25
C SER A 108 9.07 -16.61 -15.68
N ALA A 109 10.03 -16.21 -14.85
CA ALA A 109 11.45 -16.42 -15.03
C ALA A 109 11.98 -17.37 -13.95
N ASP A 110 13.25 -17.25 -13.59
CA ASP A 110 13.86 -18.10 -12.58
C ASP A 110 13.32 -17.78 -11.17
N THR A 111 13.19 -18.83 -10.35
CA THR A 111 12.92 -18.73 -8.92
C THR A 111 14.13 -19.28 -8.17
N LYS A 112 14.71 -18.48 -7.26
CA LYS A 112 15.85 -18.89 -6.43
C LYS A 112 15.44 -18.92 -4.96
N ILE A 113 15.68 -20.04 -4.29
CA ILE A 113 15.43 -20.22 -2.85
C ILE A 113 16.73 -20.76 -2.24
N GLU A 114 17.34 -20.00 -1.33
CA GLU A 114 18.62 -20.34 -0.69
C GLU A 114 18.47 -20.36 0.83
N SER A 115 19.12 -21.33 1.47
CA SER A 115 19.34 -21.35 2.92
C SER A 115 20.84 -21.44 3.17
N GLY A 116 21.37 -20.58 4.05
CA GLY A 116 22.77 -20.64 4.48
C GLY A 116 23.08 -21.79 5.45
N ALA A 117 22.05 -22.46 5.96
CA ALA A 117 22.14 -23.60 6.86
C ALA A 117 21.29 -24.77 6.32
N GLY A 118 20.41 -25.36 7.14
CA GLY A 118 19.48 -26.41 6.70
C GLY A 118 18.22 -25.83 6.03
N MET A 119 17.55 -26.67 5.23
CA MET A 119 16.22 -26.42 4.70
C MET A 119 15.34 -27.64 4.96
N ASP A 120 14.25 -27.45 5.69
CA ASP A 120 13.27 -28.50 5.98
C ASP A 120 11.99 -28.27 5.16
N ILE A 121 11.61 -29.26 4.35
CA ILE A 121 10.36 -29.23 3.58
C ILE A 121 9.53 -30.45 3.98
N LYS A 122 8.33 -30.21 4.52
CA LYS A 122 7.43 -31.27 5.00
C LYS A 122 6.06 -31.17 4.33
N ALA A 123 5.61 -32.28 3.74
CA ALA A 123 4.23 -32.47 3.30
C ALA A 123 3.65 -33.69 4.01
N SER A 124 2.50 -33.55 4.68
CA SER A 124 1.89 -34.65 5.45
C SER A 124 1.26 -35.73 4.59
N SER A 125 0.86 -35.41 3.36
CA SER A 125 0.20 -36.34 2.43
C SER A 125 1.06 -36.62 1.20
N THR A 126 1.28 -35.62 0.34
CA THR A 126 1.99 -35.79 -0.92
C THR A 126 2.82 -34.57 -1.24
N MET A 127 4.05 -34.82 -1.68
CA MET A 127 4.93 -33.82 -2.29
C MET A 127 5.13 -34.19 -3.76
N ASN A 128 4.83 -33.26 -4.67
CA ASN A 128 5.08 -33.43 -6.10
C ASN A 128 6.20 -32.49 -6.53
N LEU A 129 7.26 -33.04 -7.12
CA LEU A 129 8.34 -32.27 -7.73
C LEU A 129 8.46 -32.64 -9.21
N LYS A 130 8.32 -31.65 -10.09
CA LYS A 130 8.38 -31.85 -11.54
C LYS A 130 9.36 -30.86 -12.14
N GLY A 131 10.28 -31.37 -12.94
CA GLY A 131 11.22 -30.59 -13.73
C GLY A 131 11.76 -31.46 -14.85
N GLN A 132 12.25 -30.84 -15.93
CA GLN A 132 12.93 -31.59 -17.00
C GLN A 132 14.17 -32.30 -16.47
N THR A 133 14.83 -31.72 -15.46
CA THR A 133 15.98 -32.30 -14.76
C THR A 133 15.88 -31.98 -13.28
N ILE A 134 16.14 -32.97 -12.43
CA ILE A 134 16.22 -32.82 -10.98
C ILE A 134 17.58 -33.37 -10.57
N ASN A 135 18.44 -32.52 -10.02
CA ASN A 135 19.75 -32.90 -9.50
C ASN A 135 19.64 -33.05 -7.98
N LEU A 136 19.94 -34.24 -7.48
CA LEU A 136 20.01 -34.58 -6.06
C LEU A 136 21.41 -35.16 -5.83
N ASN A 137 22.25 -34.45 -5.09
CA ASN A 137 23.64 -34.83 -4.84
C ASN A 137 24.01 -34.74 -3.36
#